data_AF-A0A9D1X581-F1
#
_entry.id   AF-A0A9D1X581-F1
#
_cell.length_a   1.000
_cell.length_b   1.000
_cell.length_c   1.000
_cell.angle_alpha   90.00
_cell.angle_beta   90.00
_cell.angle_gamma   90.00
#
_symmetry.space_group_name_H-M   'P 1'
#
loop_
_entity.id
_entity.type
_entity.pdbx_description
1 polymer ?
#
loop_
_entity_poly.entity_id
_entity_poly.type
_entity_poly.pdbx_seq_one_letter_code
_entity_poly.pdbx_strand_id
1 'polypeptide(L)'
;MKEGKCKVELLLEQISQITHGVVLNRIKPKVPGEGIEYPILSISQLLDEENGITDYEVPSVFVDKKKVDNLNLAREHSIVIGLTSFHRAAVLEKQHEGKIIPSNFVSIEFHNGIM
;
A
#
# COMPACT_ATOMS: atom_id res chain seq x y z
N MET A 1 17.64 -45.05 -5.02
CA MET A 1 17.95 -43.74 -4.37
C MET A 1 16.75 -42.84 -4.59
N LYS A 2 16.01 -42.49 -3.53
CA LYS A 2 14.93 -41.50 -3.62
C LYS A 2 15.57 -40.12 -3.46
N GLU A 3 15.55 -39.29 -4.50
CA GLU A 3 15.89 -37.88 -4.38
C GLU A 3 14.89 -37.24 -3.40
N GLY A 4 15.39 -36.91 -2.21
CA GLY A 4 14.65 -36.09 -1.26
C GLY A 4 14.59 -34.67 -1.83
N LYS A 5 13.44 -34.30 -2.41
CA LYS A 5 13.15 -32.89 -2.71
C LYS A 5 13.27 -32.11 -1.40
N CYS A 6 14.31 -31.30 -1.26
CA CYS A 6 14.44 -30.35 -0.17
C CYS A 6 13.36 -29.28 -0.38
N LYS A 7 12.23 -29.42 0.33
CA LYS A 7 11.14 -28.45 0.30
C LYS A 7 11.58 -27.28 1.18
N VAL A 8 11.91 -26.16 0.57
CA VAL A 8 12.22 -24.92 1.31
C VAL A 8 10.88 -24.33 1.73
N GLU A 9 10.62 -24.30 3.03
CA GLU A 9 9.47 -23.61 3.62
C GLU A 9 9.98 -22.31 4.23
N LEU A 10 9.57 -21.18 3.63
CA LEU A 10 9.90 -19.84 4.12
C LEU A 10 8.68 -19.25 4.84
N LEU A 11 8.93 -18.64 6.00
CA LEU A 11 7.93 -17.84 6.69
C LEU A 11 7.75 -16.50 5.94
N LEU A 12 6.52 -15.98 5.94
CA LEU A 12 6.20 -14.73 5.25
C LEU A 12 7.06 -13.55 5.75
N GLU A 13 7.34 -13.49 7.06
CA GLU A 13 8.20 -12.49 7.69
C GLU A 13 9.66 -12.54 7.23
N GLN A 14 10.12 -13.67 6.69
CA GLN A 14 11.48 -13.81 6.15
C GLN A 14 11.60 -13.22 4.74
N ILE A 15 10.48 -13.15 4.02
CA ILE A 15 10.44 -12.76 2.61
C ILE A 15 9.71 -11.44 2.37
N SER A 16 9.10 -10.86 3.39
CA SER A 16 8.31 -9.64 3.25
C SER A 16 8.27 -8.81 4.53
N GLN A 17 7.97 -7.53 4.35
CA GLN A 17 7.64 -6.59 5.40
C GLN A 17 6.14 -6.32 5.39
N ILE A 18 5.49 -6.54 6.54
CA ILE A 18 4.07 -6.26 6.74
C ILE A 18 3.94 -4.92 7.47
N THR A 19 3.27 -3.95 6.85
CA THR A 19 3.14 -2.59 7.39
C THR A 19 1.69 -2.12 7.38
N HIS A 20 1.19 -1.66 8.52
CA HIS A 20 -0.10 -0.98 8.60
C HIS A 20 -0.04 0.38 7.89
N GLY A 21 -1.12 0.73 7.19
CA GLY A 21 -1.24 2.04 6.59
C GLY A 21 -1.33 3.18 7.64
N VAL A 22 -1.13 4.40 7.16
CA VAL A 22 -1.03 5.58 8.01
C VAL A 22 -2.40 6.20 8.32
N VAL A 23 -2.58 6.63 9.57
CA VAL A 23 -3.76 7.41 9.96
C VAL A 23 -3.61 8.81 9.37
N LEU A 24 -4.44 9.15 8.37
CA LEU A 24 -4.32 10.41 7.61
C LEU A 24 -4.28 11.66 8.51
N ASN A 25 -5.07 11.69 9.59
CA ASN A 25 -5.09 12.82 10.51
C ASN A 25 -3.73 13.05 11.22
N ARG A 26 -2.87 12.03 11.32
CA ARG A 26 -1.54 12.13 11.93
C ARG A 26 -0.50 12.72 10.99
N ILE A 27 -0.75 12.75 9.68
CA ILE A 27 0.18 13.28 8.68
C ILE A 27 -0.22 14.66 8.14
N LYS A 28 -1.45 15.13 8.43
CA LYS A 28 -1.90 16.46 8.05
C LYS A 28 -1.03 17.58 8.65
N PRO A 29 -0.82 18.70 7.92
CA PRO A 29 -0.15 19.88 8.44
C PRO A 29 -1.01 20.52 9.54
N LYS A 30 -0.36 21.01 10.60
CA LYS A 30 -1.03 21.76 11.67
C LYS A 30 -1.24 23.24 11.32
N VAL A 31 -0.42 23.76 10.41
CA VAL A 31 -0.42 25.16 9.97
C VAL A 31 -0.84 25.21 8.50
N PRO A 32 -1.78 26.10 8.12
CA PRO A 32 -2.12 26.33 6.72
C PRO A 32 -0.89 26.73 5.89
N GLY A 33 -0.70 26.14 4.71
CA GLY A 33 0.41 26.46 3.80
C GLY A 33 1.68 25.61 3.95
N GLU A 34 1.78 24.78 4.99
CA GLU A 34 2.88 23.81 5.16
C GLU A 34 2.56 22.40 4.62
N GLY A 35 1.48 22.28 3.84
CA GLY A 35 1.03 21.04 3.22
C GLY A 35 1.61 20.83 1.83
N ILE A 36 1.94 19.58 1.49
CA ILE A 36 2.11 19.11 0.12
C ILE A 36 0.98 18.12 -0.15
N GLU A 37 0.36 18.21 -1.32
CA GLU A 37 -0.69 17.29 -1.73
C GLU A 37 -0.09 15.95 -2.16
N TYR A 38 -0.65 14.85 -1.63
CA TYR A 38 -0.28 13.49 -1.99
C TYR A 38 -1.52 12.68 -2.37
N PRO A 39 -1.46 11.87 -3.43
CA PRO A 39 -2.54 10.94 -3.74
C PRO A 39 -2.63 9.84 -2.68
N ILE A 40 -3.83 9.35 -2.42
CA ILE A 40 -4.08 8.27 -1.46
C ILE A 40 -4.69 7.07 -2.16
N LEU A 41 -4.33 5.88 -1.70
CA LEU A 41 -4.98 4.65 -2.13
C LEU A 41 -6.36 4.55 -1.49
N SER A 42 -7.38 4.28 -2.29
CA SER A 42 -8.76 4.13 -1.81
C SER A 42 -9.32 2.75 -2.12
N ILE A 43 -10.26 2.29 -1.29
CA ILE A 43 -10.97 1.03 -1.55
C ILE A 43 -11.82 1.17 -2.83
N SER A 44 -12.41 2.35 -3.08
CA SER A 44 -13.19 2.61 -4.30
C SER A 44 -12.35 2.48 -5.57
N GLN A 45 -11.12 2.99 -5.57
CA GLN A 45 -10.22 2.78 -6.71
C GLN A 45 -10.03 1.28 -7.00
N LEU A 46 -9.71 0.49 -5.96
CA LEU A 46 -9.50 -0.96 -6.13
C LEU A 46 -10.77 -1.67 -6.62
N LEU A 47 -11.95 -1.20 -6.16
CA LEU A 47 -13.25 -1.70 -6.63
C LEU A 47 -13.48 -1.40 -8.11
N ASP A 48 -13.24 -0.16 -8.51
CA ASP A 48 -13.46 0.31 -9.87
C ASP A 48 -12.54 -0.47 -10.82
N GLU A 49 -11.26 -0.59 -10.49
CA GLU A 49 -10.27 -1.35 -11.29
C GLU A 49 -10.63 -2.82 -11.43
N GLU A 50 -11.09 -3.48 -10.37
CA GLU A 50 -11.55 -4.88 -10.43
C GLU A 50 -12.76 -5.05 -11.36
N ASN A 51 -13.62 -4.03 -11.46
CA ASN A 51 -14.76 -3.99 -12.38
C ASN A 51 -14.37 -3.50 -13.79
N GLY A 52 -13.08 -3.26 -14.06
CA GLY A 52 -12.58 -2.76 -15.34
C GLY A 52 -12.81 -1.27 -15.58
N ILE A 53 -13.17 -0.51 -14.53
CA ILE A 53 -13.35 0.94 -14.58
C ILE A 53 -11.98 1.59 -14.34
N THR A 54 -11.56 2.41 -15.29
CA THR A 54 -10.26 3.12 -15.25
C THR A 54 -10.41 4.63 -15.15
N ASP A 55 -11.63 5.14 -15.33
CA ASP A 55 -11.97 6.55 -15.16
C ASP A 55 -12.56 6.77 -13.77
N TYR A 56 -11.69 6.94 -12.79
CA TYR A 56 -12.04 7.21 -11.40
C TYR A 56 -11.24 8.40 -10.86
N GLU A 57 -11.82 9.10 -9.89
CA GLU A 57 -11.13 10.18 -9.19
C GLU A 57 -10.12 9.59 -8.20
N VAL A 58 -8.86 10.03 -8.28
CA VAL A 58 -7.83 9.67 -7.30
C VAL A 58 -7.90 10.66 -6.14
N PRO A 59 -8.34 10.25 -4.94
CA PRO A 59 -8.40 11.14 -3.80
C PRO A 59 -6.99 11.56 -3.37
N SER A 60 -6.90 12.74 -2.74
CA SER A 60 -5.65 13.30 -2.24
C SER A 60 -5.77 13.78 -0.79
N VAL A 61 -4.62 14.00 -0.14
CA VAL A 61 -4.53 14.58 1.19
C VAL A 61 -3.34 15.54 1.27
N PHE A 62 -3.50 16.63 2.03
CA PHE A 62 -2.36 17.48 2.39
C PHE A 62 -1.54 16.84 3.50
N VAL A 63 -0.24 16.70 3.25
CA VAL A 63 0.76 16.13 4.17
C VAL A 63 1.70 17.22 4.64
N ASP A 64 1.98 17.24 5.94
CA ASP A 64 3.01 18.08 6.55
C ASP A 64 4.37 17.81 5.90
N LYS A 65 5.01 18.84 5.35
CA LYS A 65 6.34 18.75 4.71
C LYS A 65 7.37 17.99 5.53
N LYS A 66 7.32 18.09 6.87
CA LYS A 66 8.26 17.43 7.78
C LYS A 66 8.05 15.92 7.89
N LYS A 67 6.95 15.38 7.36
CA LYS A 67 6.56 13.96 7.45
C LYS A 67 6.67 13.22 6.14
N VAL A 68 6.94 13.93 5.04
CA VAL A 68 7.04 13.37 3.69
C VAL A 68 8.06 12.21 3.63
N ASP A 69 9.24 12.40 4.23
CA ASP A 69 10.32 11.41 4.19
C ASP A 69 9.98 10.09 4.92
N ASN A 70 8.94 10.08 5.75
CA ASN A 70 8.51 8.93 6.54
C ASN A 70 7.17 8.34 6.06
N LEU A 71 6.70 8.72 4.87
CA LEU A 71 5.46 8.18 4.32
C LEU A 71 5.65 6.74 3.86
N ASN A 72 4.73 5.87 4.29
CA ASN A 72 4.58 4.56 3.68
C ASN A 72 3.82 4.72 2.36
N LEU A 73 4.58 4.74 1.26
CA LEU A 73 4.04 4.87 -0.08
C LEU A 73 3.89 3.50 -0.73
N ALA A 74 2.81 3.33 -1.48
CA ALA A 74 2.55 2.20 -2.34
C ALA A 74 3.71 1.96 -3.31
N ARG A 75 4.08 0.68 -3.43
CA ARG A 75 5.12 0.19 -4.35
C ARG A 75 4.54 -0.86 -5.26
N GLU A 76 4.97 -0.84 -6.52
CA GLU A 76 4.59 -1.85 -7.51
C GLU A 76 4.93 -3.27 -7.00
N HIS A 77 4.07 -4.24 -7.30
CA HIS A 77 4.12 -5.65 -6.88
C HIS A 77 3.98 -5.92 -5.37
N SER A 78 3.80 -4.89 -4.53
CA SER A 78 3.35 -5.09 -3.16
C SER A 78 1.88 -5.51 -3.11
N ILE A 79 1.46 -6.14 -2.01
CA ILE A 79 0.07 -6.52 -1.79
C ILE A 79 -0.54 -5.56 -0.77
N VAL A 80 -1.77 -5.11 -1.00
CA VAL A 80 -2.57 -4.41 0.01
C VAL A 80 -3.76 -5.27 0.41
N ILE A 81 -4.14 -5.17 1.69
CA ILE A 81 -5.28 -5.86 2.28
C ILE A 81 -6.15 -4.85 3.03
N GLY A 82 -7.40 -4.69 2.60
CA GLY A 82 -8.41 -3.88 3.28
C GLY A 82 -8.81 -4.50 4.62
N LEU A 83 -8.77 -3.68 5.67
CA LEU A 83 -9.10 -4.03 7.05
C LEU A 83 -10.56 -3.75 7.43
N THR A 84 -11.35 -3.15 6.53
CA THR A 84 -12.76 -2.84 6.77
C THR A 84 -13.66 -3.97 6.26
N SER A 85 -14.98 -3.84 6.46
CA SER A 85 -15.99 -4.87 6.19
C SER A 85 -15.99 -5.45 4.76
N PHE A 86 -15.33 -4.77 3.82
CA PHE A 86 -14.98 -5.30 2.52
C PHE A 86 -13.53 -5.81 2.58
N HIS A 87 -13.33 -7.01 3.16
CA HIS A 87 -12.03 -7.68 3.18
C HIS A 87 -11.58 -7.94 1.73
N ARG A 88 -10.71 -7.07 1.19
CA ARG A 88 -10.18 -7.17 -0.17
C ARG A 88 -8.67 -7.20 -0.15
N ALA A 89 -8.07 -7.96 -1.04
CA ALA A 89 -6.64 -7.95 -1.27
C ALA A 89 -6.37 -7.67 -2.74
N ALA A 90 -5.38 -6.84 -3.03
CA ALA A 90 -4.97 -6.51 -4.41
C ALA A 90 -3.45 -6.45 -4.50
N VAL A 91 -2.91 -6.86 -5.65
CA VAL A 91 -1.52 -6.58 -6.01
C VAL A 91 -1.46 -5.17 -6.56
N LEU A 92 -0.53 -4.36 -6.07
CA LEU A 92 -0.34 -2.99 -6.51
C LEU A 92 0.39 -2.97 -7.86
N GLU A 93 -0.29 -2.51 -8.88
CA GLU A 93 0.31 -2.22 -10.19
C GLU A 93 1.01 -0.86 -10.24
N LYS A 94 1.70 -0.57 -11.34
CA LYS A 94 2.46 0.68 -11.55
C LYS A 94 1.65 1.95 -11.26
N GLN A 95 0.37 1.97 -11.62
CA GLN A 95 -0.53 3.12 -11.39
C GLN A 95 -0.80 3.42 -9.91
N HIS A 96 -0.46 2.50 -9.01
CA HIS A 96 -0.59 2.68 -7.57
C HIS A 96 0.65 3.30 -6.93
N GLU A 97 1.79 3.27 -7.61
CA GLU A 97 3.07 3.67 -7.04
C GLU A 97 3.05 5.13 -6.54
N GLY A 98 3.64 5.37 -5.37
CA GLY A 98 3.72 6.71 -4.78
C GLY A 98 2.45 7.18 -4.07
N LYS A 99 1.34 6.41 -4.12
CA LYS A 99 0.14 6.71 -3.33
C LYS A 99 0.34 6.38 -1.86
N ILE A 100 -0.18 7.21 -0.97
CA ILE A 100 -0.18 6.91 0.47
C ILE A 100 -1.13 5.74 0.74
N ILE A 101 -0.68 4.75 1.53
CA ILE A 101 -1.52 3.64 1.99
C ILE A 101 -2.17 4.04 3.33
N PRO A 102 -3.50 4.28 3.40
CA PRO A 102 -4.14 4.70 4.65
C PRO A 102 -4.40 3.54 5.62
N SER A 103 -4.67 3.85 6.89
CA SER A 103 -4.78 2.88 7.99
C SER A 103 -5.92 1.87 7.90
N ASN A 104 -6.83 2.02 6.92
CA ASN A 104 -7.80 0.99 6.57
C ASN A 104 -7.19 -0.13 5.71
N PHE A 105 -5.88 -0.10 5.45
CA PHE A 105 -5.14 -1.15 4.77
C PHE A 105 -3.95 -1.65 5.62
N VAL A 106 -3.56 -2.90 5.35
CA VAL A 106 -2.21 -3.42 5.58
C VAL A 106 -1.54 -3.60 4.22
N SER A 107 -0.25 -3.36 4.16
CA SER A 107 0.60 -3.63 3.00
C SER A 107 1.60 -4.75 3.30
N ILE A 108 1.87 -5.58 2.31
CA ILE A 108 2.88 -6.63 2.34
C ILE A 108 3.83 -6.34 1.18
N GLU A 109 5.06 -5.97 1.51
CA GLU A 109 6.10 -5.70 0.54
C GLU A 109 7.13 -6.82 0.56
N PHE A 110 7.38 -7.48 -0.57
CA PHE A 110 8.40 -8.52 -0.65
C PHE A 110 9.81 -7.93 -0.73
N HIS A 111 10.78 -8.60 -0.12
CA HIS A 111 12.19 -8.21 -0.23
C HIS A 111 12.69 -8.37 -1.68
N ASN A 112 13.58 -7.47 -2.13
CA ASN A 112 14.18 -7.50 -3.46
C ASN A 112 14.76 -8.89 -3.80
N GLY A 113 14.39 -9.44 -4.96
CA GLY A 113 14.89 -10.73 -5.46
C GLY A 113 13.97 -11.94 -5.25
N ILE A 114 12.75 -11.74 -4.73
CA ILE A 114 11.74 -12.80 -4.57
C ILE A 114 10.62 -12.74 -5.65
N MET A 115 10.76 -11.86 -6.64
CA MET A 115 9.84 -11.79 -7.79
C MET A 115 10.27 -12.70 -8.95
#